data_AF-A0A6G0SCM8-F1
#
_entry.id   AF-A0A6G0SCM8-F1
#
_cell.length_a   1.000
_cell.length_b   1.000
_cell.length_c   1.000
_cell.angle_alpha   90.00
_cell.angle_beta   90.00
_cell.angle_gamma   90.00
#
_symmetry.space_group_name_H-M   'P 1'
#
loop_
_entity.id
_entity.type
_entity.pdbx_description
1 polymer ?
#
loop_
_entity_poly.entity_id
_entity_poly.type
_entity_poly.pdbx_seq_one_letter_code
_entity_poly.pdbx_strand_id
1 'polypeptide(L)'
;MIKLRIPQEEISVVMQRDYLDSLTVIAHDRIDPHGIDFVVNKFKMKLDNKDIEYSEMKWDEFWSYFRKTWLEIFPPHLRNINGIQRAVVNHTSGPLERYDLELNGAFPTTNPNIPTFVGVIQNHASRYVTLLEDIARKRARAPPHGTYVVSQEVTM
;
A
#
# COMPACT_ATOMS: atom_id res chain seq x y z
N MET A 1 7.91 13.99 -3.72
CA MET A 1 8.91 14.05 -4.81
C MET A 1 8.91 15.38 -5.54
N ILE A 2 7.88 15.73 -6.32
CA ILE A 2 7.84 17.03 -7.04
C ILE A 2 7.92 18.23 -6.07
N LYS A 3 7.16 18.20 -4.96
CA LYS A 3 7.22 19.24 -3.91
C LYS A 3 8.61 19.39 -3.27
N LEU A 4 9.41 18.32 -3.24
CA LEU A 4 10.79 18.30 -2.73
C LEU A 4 11.81 18.77 -3.79
N ARG A 5 11.33 19.21 -4.96
CA ARG A 5 12.17 19.65 -6.10
C ARG A 5 13.21 18.60 -6.53
N ILE A 6 12.89 17.31 -6.37
CA ILE A 6 13.70 16.22 -6.93
C ILE A 6 13.67 16.33 -8.46
N PRO A 7 14.81 16.26 -9.17
CA PRO A 7 14.86 16.29 -10.63
C PRO A 7 13.93 15.27 -11.27
N GLN A 8 13.29 15.65 -12.37
CA GLN A 8 12.31 14.79 -13.04
C GLN A 8 12.93 13.50 -13.58
N GLU A 9 14.20 13.54 -13.99
CA GLU A 9 14.95 12.38 -14.49
C GLU A 9 15.14 11.34 -13.38
N GLU A 10 15.51 11.79 -12.18
CA GLU A 10 15.62 10.95 -10.98
C GLU A 10 14.25 10.35 -10.59
N ILE A 11 13.18 11.17 -10.58
CA ILE A 11 11.81 10.70 -10.32
C ILE A 11 11.41 9.64 -11.36
N SER A 12 11.65 9.90 -12.64
CA SER A 12 11.29 9.00 -13.73
C SER A 12 11.94 7.63 -13.55
N VAL A 13 13.21 7.59 -13.12
CA VAL A 13 13.93 6.34 -12.88
C VAL A 13 13.38 5.59 -11.66
N VAL A 14 13.18 6.25 -10.52
CA VAL A 14 12.69 5.55 -9.31
C VAL A 14 11.24 5.09 -9.42
N MET A 15 10.45 5.73 -10.29
CA MET A 15 9.06 5.35 -10.56
C MET A 15 8.93 4.17 -11.53
N GLN A 16 10.05 3.66 -12.05
CA GLN A 16 10.07 2.41 -12.81
C GLN A 16 9.75 1.22 -11.90
N ARG A 17 9.39 0.09 -12.52
CA ARG A 17 9.20 -1.17 -11.80
C ARG A 17 10.49 -1.60 -11.09
N ASP A 18 10.32 -2.35 -10.02
CA ASP A 18 11.37 -2.92 -9.18
C ASP A 18 12.20 -1.91 -8.36
N TYR A 19 11.65 -0.72 -8.07
CA TYR A 19 12.22 0.26 -7.15
C TYR A 19 11.29 0.44 -5.95
N LEU A 20 10.45 1.48 -5.91
CA LEU A 20 9.58 1.72 -4.74
C LEU A 20 8.55 0.62 -4.51
N ASP A 21 8.06 0.02 -5.59
CA ASP A 21 7.15 -1.13 -5.56
C ASP A 21 7.79 -2.36 -4.89
N SER A 22 9.11 -2.54 -4.99
CA SER A 22 9.81 -3.63 -4.31
C SER A 22 9.68 -3.56 -2.77
N LEU A 23 9.53 -2.36 -2.20
CA LEU A 23 9.32 -2.18 -0.75
C LEU A 23 7.95 -2.69 -0.28
N THR A 24 7.00 -2.91 -1.21
CA THR A 24 5.66 -3.43 -0.91
C THR A 24 5.59 -4.95 -0.84
N VAL A 25 6.67 -5.64 -1.26
CA VAL A 25 6.76 -7.11 -1.30
C VAL A 25 7.84 -7.65 -0.34
N ILE A 26 8.65 -6.79 0.26
CA ILE A 26 9.67 -7.18 1.25
C ILE A 26 8.99 -7.40 2.61
N ALA A 27 9.43 -8.39 3.39
CA ALA A 27 8.91 -8.62 4.74
C ALA A 27 9.03 -7.36 5.61
N HIS A 28 8.03 -7.09 6.45
CA HIS A 28 7.91 -5.82 7.18
C HIS A 28 9.17 -5.43 7.97
N ASP A 29 9.75 -6.40 8.68
CA ASP A 29 10.96 -6.27 9.50
C ASP A 29 12.22 -5.99 8.70
N ARG A 30 12.17 -6.13 7.37
CA ARG A 30 13.30 -5.92 6.46
C ARG A 30 13.18 -4.68 5.60
N ILE A 31 12.07 -3.94 5.66
CA ILE A 31 11.87 -2.76 4.81
C ILE A 31 12.88 -1.66 5.16
N ASP A 32 13.06 -1.34 6.44
CA ASP A 32 14.00 -0.33 6.92
C ASP A 32 14.91 -0.99 7.98
N PRO A 33 16.25 -0.89 7.85
CA PRO A 33 16.99 -0.16 6.81
C PRO A 33 17.18 -0.94 5.50
N HIS A 34 17.22 -2.28 5.55
CA HIS A 34 17.79 -3.09 4.47
C HIS A 34 17.08 -2.99 3.12
N GLY A 35 15.75 -2.96 3.10
CA GLY A 35 14.97 -2.83 1.86
C GLY A 35 15.16 -1.45 1.22
N ILE A 36 15.13 -0.40 2.03
CA ILE A 36 15.42 0.97 1.58
C ILE A 36 16.85 1.06 1.04
N ASP A 37 17.84 0.54 1.76
CA ASP A 37 19.24 0.54 1.32
C ASP A 37 19.42 -0.20 -0.01
N PHE A 38 18.75 -1.34 -0.18
CA PHE A 38 18.75 -2.08 -1.44
C PHE A 38 18.20 -1.21 -2.59
N VAL A 39 17.05 -0.55 -2.39
CA VAL A 39 16.45 0.32 -3.41
C VAL A 39 17.35 1.53 -3.69
N VAL A 40 17.91 2.16 -2.66
CA VAL A 40 18.82 3.30 -2.79
C VAL A 40 20.06 2.92 -3.58
N ASN A 41 20.71 1.79 -3.26
CA ASN A 41 21.90 1.33 -3.97
C ASN A 41 21.59 0.99 -5.43
N LYS A 42 20.52 0.24 -5.68
CA LYS A 42 20.06 -0.08 -7.04
C LYS A 42 19.74 1.19 -7.85
N PHE A 43 19.13 2.17 -7.20
CA PHE A 43 18.77 3.45 -7.80
C PHE A 43 19.99 4.30 -8.13
N LYS A 44 20.93 4.47 -7.18
CA LYS A 44 22.21 5.17 -7.39
C LYS A 44 22.98 4.55 -8.57
N MET A 45 23.08 3.21 -8.63
CA MET A 45 23.69 2.51 -9.77
C MET A 45 22.99 2.79 -11.11
N LYS A 46 21.65 2.89 -11.12
CA LYS A 46 20.90 3.16 -12.36
C LYS A 46 21.10 4.59 -12.86
N LEU A 47 21.22 5.55 -11.95
CA LEU A 47 21.49 6.94 -12.29
C LEU A 47 22.92 7.12 -12.82
N ASP A 48 23.90 6.49 -12.18
CA ASP A 48 25.30 6.50 -12.62
C ASP A 48 25.45 5.97 -14.05
N ASN A 49 24.79 4.84 -14.37
CA ASN A 49 24.74 4.29 -15.74
C ASN A 49 24.08 5.23 -16.78
N LYS A 50 23.36 6.27 -16.33
CA LYS A 50 22.70 7.26 -17.17
C LYS A 50 23.40 8.62 -17.13
N ASP A 51 24.52 8.74 -16.42
CA ASP A 51 25.23 10.00 -16.18
C ASP A 51 24.33 11.06 -15.51
N ILE A 52 23.46 10.62 -14.58
CA ILE A 52 22.57 11.48 -13.80
C ILE A 52 23.12 11.58 -12.38
N GLU A 53 23.37 12.79 -11.90
CA GLU A 53 23.81 13.04 -10.53
C GLU A 53 22.68 12.77 -9.52
N TYR A 54 22.98 12.05 -8.44
CA TYR A 54 22.02 11.75 -7.38
C TYR A 54 21.87 12.92 -6.40
N SER A 55 20.66 13.46 -6.27
CA SER A 55 20.38 14.57 -5.34
C SER A 55 20.29 14.11 -3.87
N GLU A 56 21.42 13.83 -3.22
CA GLU A 56 21.48 13.17 -1.89
C GLU A 56 20.59 13.84 -0.83
N MET A 57 20.74 15.15 -0.59
CA MET A 57 19.93 15.87 0.40
C MET A 57 18.41 15.77 0.16
N LYS A 58 17.98 15.77 -1.12
CA LYS A 58 16.55 15.71 -1.45
C LYS A 58 15.98 14.30 -1.26
N TRP A 59 16.79 13.29 -1.53
CA TRP A 59 16.40 11.91 -1.29
C TRP A 59 16.40 11.54 0.18
N ASP A 60 17.31 12.09 0.99
CA ASP A 60 17.26 11.94 2.44
C ASP A 60 15.97 12.52 3.03
N GLU A 61 15.53 13.69 2.53
CA GLU A 61 14.24 14.27 2.90
C GLU A 61 13.07 13.38 2.46
N PHE A 62 13.14 12.82 1.24
CA PHE A 62 12.13 11.88 0.76
C PHE A 62 12.06 10.61 1.63
N TRP A 63 13.20 10.01 1.98
CA TRP A 63 13.22 8.79 2.78
C TRP A 63 12.79 9.04 4.22
N SER A 64 13.10 10.21 4.77
CA SER A 64 12.58 10.66 6.07
C SER A 64 11.05 10.78 6.03
N TYR A 65 10.51 11.42 4.99
CA TYR A 65 9.07 11.46 4.74
C TYR A 65 8.46 10.06 4.56
N PHE A 66 9.16 9.18 3.82
CA PHE A 66 8.71 7.83 3.55
C PHE A 66 8.60 7.02 4.84
N ARG A 67 9.61 7.04 5.71
CA ARG A 67 9.58 6.36 7.02
C ARG A 67 8.39 6.82 7.85
N LYS A 68 8.24 8.13 8.02
CA LYS A 68 7.15 8.70 8.81
C LYS A 68 5.77 8.36 8.25
N THR A 69 5.60 8.47 6.94
CA THR A 69 4.29 8.29 6.32
C THR A 69 3.96 6.82 6.15
N TRP A 70 4.89 6.05 5.60
CA TRP A 70 4.64 4.70 5.14
C TRP A 70 5.08 3.64 6.15
N LEU A 71 5.96 3.92 7.11
CA LEU A 71 6.31 2.93 8.14
C LEU A 71 5.55 3.17 9.45
N GLU A 72 5.28 4.43 9.79
CA GLU A 72 4.59 4.79 11.04
C GLU A 72 3.09 5.05 10.84
N ILE A 73 2.70 6.01 9.99
CA ILE A 73 1.29 6.40 9.82
C ILE A 73 0.47 5.32 9.10
N PHE A 74 1.06 4.69 8.08
CA PHE A 74 0.45 3.59 7.33
C PHE A 74 1.29 2.31 7.48
N PRO A 75 1.24 1.61 8.62
CA PRO A 75 2.14 0.50 8.91
C PRO A 75 2.15 -0.58 7.81
N PRO A 76 3.33 -1.14 7.45
CA PRO A 76 3.42 -2.14 6.39
C PRO A 76 2.54 -3.37 6.63
N HIS A 77 2.35 -3.80 7.87
CA HIS A 77 1.50 -4.96 8.18
C HIS A 77 0.01 -4.78 7.78
N LEU A 78 -0.44 -3.55 7.48
CA LEU A 78 -1.80 -3.27 7.00
C LEU A 78 -1.92 -3.21 5.46
N ARG A 79 -0.80 -3.15 4.73
CA ARG A 79 -0.78 -2.84 3.29
C ARG A 79 0.20 -3.67 2.45
N ASN A 80 1.15 -4.33 3.09
CA ASN A 80 2.19 -5.11 2.44
C ASN A 80 1.58 -6.41 1.93
N ILE A 81 1.90 -6.75 0.67
CA ILE A 81 1.37 -7.94 0.00
C ILE A 81 2.31 -9.15 0.13
N ASN A 82 3.43 -9.01 0.85
CA ASN A 82 4.31 -10.11 1.21
C ASN A 82 3.50 -11.19 1.94
N GLY A 83 3.54 -12.42 1.41
CA GLY A 83 2.75 -13.54 1.92
C GLY A 83 1.36 -13.70 1.30
N ILE A 84 0.88 -12.74 0.50
CA ILE A 84 -0.30 -12.93 -0.34
C ILE A 84 0.11 -13.76 -1.56
N GLN A 85 -0.46 -14.96 -1.69
CA GLN A 85 -0.22 -15.80 -2.87
C GLN A 85 -0.63 -15.05 -4.14
N ARG A 86 0.23 -15.07 -5.18
CA ARG A 86 -0.11 -14.50 -6.49
C ARG A 86 -1.35 -15.13 -7.12
N ALA A 87 -1.75 -16.35 -6.73
CA ALA A 87 -3.01 -16.96 -7.14
C ALA A 87 -4.25 -16.23 -6.58
N VAL A 88 -4.07 -15.42 -5.53
CA VAL A 88 -5.06 -14.46 -5.03
C VAL A 88 -4.95 -13.16 -5.83
N VAL A 89 -4.89 -13.25 -7.17
CA VAL A 89 -5.34 -12.13 -8.02
C VAL A 89 -6.86 -12.17 -8.01
N ASN A 90 -7.46 -11.81 -6.86
CA ASN A 90 -8.85 -11.42 -6.91
C ASN A 90 -8.89 -10.17 -7.79
N HIS A 91 -9.57 -10.30 -8.92
CA HIS A 91 -9.91 -9.23 -9.84
C HIS A 91 -10.05 -7.90 -9.10
N THR A 92 -9.39 -6.87 -9.62
CA THR A 92 -9.28 -5.50 -9.08
C THR A 92 -10.63 -4.81 -8.80
N SER A 93 -11.75 -5.45 -9.13
CA SER A 93 -13.12 -5.05 -8.79
C SER A 93 -13.57 -5.51 -7.39
N GLY A 94 -13.02 -6.59 -6.83
CA GLY A 94 -13.59 -7.23 -5.62
C GLY A 94 -13.59 -6.37 -4.35
N PRO A 95 -12.45 -5.79 -3.92
CA PRO A 95 -12.38 -5.10 -2.62
C PRO A 95 -13.06 -3.73 -2.61
N LEU A 96 -12.88 -2.93 -3.68
CA LEU A 96 -13.46 -1.59 -3.76
C LEU A 96 -14.97 -1.66 -3.99
N GLU A 97 -15.44 -2.50 -4.91
CA GLU A 97 -16.89 -2.66 -5.12
C GLU A 97 -17.56 -3.28 -3.88
N ARG A 98 -16.89 -4.21 -3.20
CA ARG A 98 -17.40 -4.74 -1.92
C ARG A 98 -17.48 -3.66 -0.86
N TYR A 99 -16.48 -2.78 -0.76
CA TYR A 99 -16.52 -1.64 0.15
C TYR A 99 -17.66 -0.69 -0.21
N ASP A 100 -17.82 -0.36 -1.49
CA ASP A 100 -18.91 0.51 -1.95
C ASP A 100 -20.28 -0.11 -1.67
N LEU A 101 -20.44 -1.43 -1.87
CA LEU A 101 -21.67 -2.15 -1.52
C LEU A 101 -21.92 -2.17 -0.02
N GLU A 102 -20.88 -2.42 0.80
CA GLU A 102 -20.99 -2.43 2.26
C GLU A 102 -21.38 -1.06 2.79
N LEU A 103 -20.73 -0.01 2.28
CA LEU A 103 -20.97 1.38 2.66
C LEU A 103 -22.38 1.81 2.23
N ASN A 104 -22.76 1.54 0.97
CA ASN A 104 -24.09 1.86 0.46
C ASN A 104 -25.18 1.09 1.24
N GLY A 105 -24.93 -0.16 1.62
CA GLY A 105 -25.85 -0.97 2.43
C GLY A 105 -25.97 -0.51 3.89
N ALA A 106 -25.04 0.31 4.39
CA ALA A 106 -25.11 0.87 5.73
C ALA A 106 -26.07 2.07 5.83
N PHE A 107 -26.43 2.70 4.70
CA PHE A 107 -27.38 3.81 4.70
C PHE A 107 -28.83 3.29 4.74
N PRO A 108 -29.68 3.83 5.64
CA PRO A 108 -31.07 3.40 5.75
C PRO A 108 -31.94 3.86 4.56
N THR A 109 -31.52 4.91 3.86
CA THR A 109 -32.18 5.46 2.68
C THR A 109 -31.14 5.93 1.68
N THR A 110 -31.50 5.97 0.38
CA THR A 110 -30.61 6.44 -0.69
C THR A 110 -30.20 7.92 -0.51
N ASN A 111 -31.08 8.73 0.07
CA ASN A 111 -30.85 10.15 0.32
C ASN A 111 -31.02 10.47 1.83
N PRO A 112 -30.02 10.16 2.66
CA PRO A 112 -30.07 10.45 4.08
C PRO A 112 -29.95 11.97 4.35
N ASN A 113 -30.55 12.44 5.44
CA ASN A 113 -30.27 13.79 5.93
C ASN A 113 -28.83 13.88 6.48
N ILE A 114 -28.29 15.10 6.57
CA ILE A 114 -26.88 15.34 6.96
C ILE A 114 -26.51 14.68 8.30
N PRO A 115 -27.31 14.79 9.39
CA PRO A 115 -27.00 14.10 10.64
C PRO A 115 -26.91 12.57 10.49
N THR A 116 -27.87 11.96 9.80
CA THR A 116 -27.85 10.51 9.52
C THR A 116 -26.64 10.12 8.69
N PHE A 117 -26.31 10.91 7.65
CA PHE A 117 -25.15 10.66 6.81
C PHE A 117 -23.85 10.66 7.62
N VAL A 118 -23.62 11.72 8.40
CA VAL A 118 -22.42 11.84 9.25
C VAL A 118 -22.34 10.70 10.26
N GLY A 119 -23.46 10.36 10.91
CA GLY A 119 -23.50 9.27 11.88
C GLY A 119 -23.17 7.90 11.29
N VAL A 120 -23.69 7.59 10.09
CA VAL A 120 -23.37 6.33 9.38
C VAL A 120 -21.88 6.28 9.01
N ILE A 121 -21.34 7.36 8.42
CA ILE A 121 -19.92 7.44 8.06
C ILE A 121 -19.02 7.28 9.31
N GLN A 122 -19.33 7.97 10.40
CA GLN A 122 -18.54 7.90 11.63
C GLN A 122 -18.55 6.49 12.23
N ASN A 123 -19.70 5.84 12.30
CA ASN A 123 -19.82 4.46 12.79
C ASN A 123 -19.07 3.48 11.88
N HIS A 124 -19.19 3.64 10.56
CA HIS A 124 -18.50 2.80 9.60
C HIS A 124 -16.97 2.92 9.72
N ALA A 125 -16.46 4.16 9.76
CA ALA A 125 -15.05 4.43 9.96
C ALA A 125 -14.53 3.85 11.30
N SER A 126 -15.28 4.04 12.40
CA SER A 126 -14.90 3.53 13.72
C SER A 126 -14.81 2.01 13.78
N ARG A 127 -15.74 1.32 13.10
CA ARG A 127 -15.71 -0.15 12.95
C ARG A 127 -14.46 -0.60 12.19
N TYR A 128 -14.11 0.08 11.10
CA TYR A 128 -12.91 -0.24 10.32
C TYR A 128 -11.62 0.00 11.11
N VAL A 129 -11.52 1.10 11.85
CA VAL A 129 -10.36 1.34 12.74
C VAL A 129 -10.23 0.21 13.77
N THR A 130 -11.33 -0.18 14.41
CA THR A 130 -11.34 -1.29 15.39
C THR A 130 -10.91 -2.60 14.74
N LEU A 131 -11.41 -2.90 13.53
CA LEU A 131 -11.03 -4.09 12.78
C LEU A 131 -9.54 -4.10 12.45
N LEU A 132 -8.96 -2.98 12.01
CA LEU A 132 -7.53 -2.88 11.72
C LEU A 132 -6.70 -3.10 12.99
N GLU A 133 -7.10 -2.54 14.13
CA GLU A 133 -6.45 -2.81 15.41
C GLU A 133 -6.54 -4.28 15.82
N ASP A 134 -7.69 -4.92 15.60
CA ASP A 134 -7.89 -6.34 15.90
C ASP A 134 -7.07 -7.24 14.98
N ILE A 135 -6.91 -6.89 13.70
CA ILE A 135 -6.01 -7.58 12.78
C ILE A 135 -4.56 -7.43 13.26
N ALA A 136 -4.13 -6.20 13.57
CA ALA A 136 -2.78 -5.92 14.07
C ALA A 136 -2.46 -6.72 15.36
N ARG A 137 -3.45 -6.87 16.25
CA ARG A 137 -3.35 -7.64 17.50
C ARG A 137 -3.66 -9.14 17.34
N LYS A 138 -3.86 -9.65 16.12
CA LYS A 138 -4.23 -11.05 15.81
C LYS A 138 -5.51 -11.54 16.52
N ARG A 139 -6.43 -10.62 16.84
CA ARG A 139 -7.74 -10.90 17.43
C ARG A 139 -8.82 -11.13 16.38
N ALA A 140 -8.63 -10.59 15.17
CA ALA A 140 -9.55 -10.79 14.06
C ALA A 140 -9.40 -12.20 13.46
N ARG A 141 -10.53 -12.82 13.10
CA ARG A 141 -10.55 -14.05 12.29
C ARG A 141 -10.78 -13.69 10.83
N ALA A 142 -10.04 -14.33 9.94
CA ALA A 142 -10.30 -14.22 8.51
C ALA A 142 -11.73 -14.68 8.21
N PRO A 143 -12.51 -13.93 7.40
CA PRO A 143 -13.79 -14.41 6.91
C PRO A 143 -13.60 -15.74 6.17
N PRO A 144 -14.57 -16.66 6.20
CA PRO A 144 -14.53 -17.84 5.36
C PRO A 144 -14.46 -17.40 3.89
N HIS A 145 -13.32 -17.66 3.25
CA HIS A 145 -13.15 -17.44 1.82
C HIS A 145 -13.67 -18.66 1.06
N GLY A 146 -14.29 -18.44 -0.10
CA GLY A 146 -14.59 -19.52 -1.04
C GLY A 146 -13.29 -20.19 -1.49
N THR A 147 -13.37 -21.47 -1.87
CA THR A 147 -12.23 -22.21 -2.43
C THR A 147 -11.63 -21.45 -3.61
N TYR A 148 -10.38 -21.04 -3.50
CA TYR A 148 -9.64 -20.44 -4.61
C TYR A 148 -9.50 -21.47 -5.73
N VAL A 149 -9.94 -21.12 -6.94
CA VAL A 149 -9.66 -21.92 -8.13
C VAL A 149 -8.27 -21.54 -8.60
N VAL A 150 -7.31 -22.46 -8.46
CA VAL A 150 -6.00 -22.31 -9.08
C VAL A 150 -6.23 -22.43 -10.59
N SER A 151 -6.14 -21.32 -11.33
CA SER A 151 -6.03 -21.39 -12.79
C SER A 151 -4.85 -22.28 -13.13
N GLN A 152 -5.10 -23.37 -13.85
CA GLN A 152 -4.04 -24.22 -14.36
C GLN A 152 -3.09 -23.35 -15.17
N GLU A 153 -1.80 -23.48 -14.87
CA GLU A 153 -0.71 -22.79 -15.55
C GLU A 153 -0.91 -22.90 -17.05
N VAL A 154 -1.00 -21.76 -17.74
CA VAL A 154 -0.77 -21.73 -19.19
C VAL A 154 0.71 -22.00 -19.37
N THR A 155 1.04 -23.27 -19.60
CA THR A 155 2.36 -23.72 -19.99
C THR A 155 2.80 -22.96 -21.24
N MET A 156 3.92 -22.24 -21.11
CA MET A 156 4.81 -21.61 -22.12
C MET A 156 4.22 -21.26 -23.49
#